data_AF-A0A2K4XFW2-F1
#
_entry.id   AF-A0A2K4XFW2-F1
#
_cell.length_a   1.000
_cell.length_b   1.000
_cell.length_c   1.000
_cell.angle_alpha   90.00
_cell.angle_beta   90.00
_cell.angle_gamma   90.00
#
_symmetry.space_group_name_H-M   'P 1'
#
loop_
_entity.id
_entity.type
_entity.pdbx_description
1 polymer ?
#
loop_
_entity_poly.entity_id
_entity_poly.type
_entity_poly.pdbx_seq_one_letter_code
_entity_poly.pdbx_strand_id
1 'polypeptide(L)'
;MSRKVNISVDNLPDTLRGQIHGVESAIDNESLALFTDNKDVRISIENAAHGLRAYSNTFNHYDLWGRFVRSGHKKLPLEEAPKKTIITRKISEKVDGILYDGEIKITPAVVSTRKDGEDVEYLVWPSDREEKVERALIRLASKGKIVKINFKSGIQYAVVFSMNELAQELKAVGQSMPYPAIKESLEALQGSKLSFKYSATDTKNSDIDDSFYESNMNFLSSLHFSGKKGQGGNVKCVACLNAFVHNMIDNLEYKGYYFNSAQELKRGLSRWMMLRLYHLWRYAAPGKTYHFRLLSIMEKYGSIYSTDDITENKLKALRRDMTTTMKDLIEKGAISEYSITNVKDDKTGNIIDYTYEMHPSDQFCDEILTLNKHNKRIEIQGGKRIVENAVLIDEDKIEEIVEK
;
A
#
# COMPACT_ATOMS: atom_id res chain seq x y z
N MET A 1 -14.74 19.50 6.04
CA MET A 1 -15.31 18.27 5.45
C MET A 1 -14.65 18.07 4.09
N SER A 2 -14.10 16.88 3.79
CA SER A 2 -13.70 16.57 2.41
C SER A 2 -14.98 16.58 1.58
N ARG A 3 -15.02 17.35 0.50
CA ARG A 3 -16.19 17.46 -0.37
C ARG A 3 -16.34 16.11 -1.08
N LYS A 4 -17.21 15.23 -0.58
CA LYS A 4 -17.50 13.93 -1.22
C LYS A 4 -17.85 14.21 -2.68
N VAL A 5 -17.07 13.64 -3.60
CA VAL A 5 -17.25 13.87 -5.03
C VAL A 5 -18.43 13.02 -5.48
N ASN A 6 -19.51 13.66 -5.93
CA ASN A 6 -20.62 12.94 -6.55
C ASN A 6 -20.18 12.48 -7.94
N ILE A 7 -20.10 11.17 -8.16
CA ILE A 7 -19.66 10.56 -9.42
C ILE A 7 -20.84 9.76 -9.98
N SER A 8 -21.40 10.20 -11.10
CA SER A 8 -22.48 9.49 -11.79
C SER A 8 -21.96 8.70 -13.00
N VAL A 9 -22.85 7.90 -13.60
CA VAL A 9 -22.59 7.17 -14.85
C VAL A 9 -22.09 8.10 -15.97
N ASP A 10 -22.62 9.32 -16.05
CA ASP A 10 -22.21 10.31 -17.07
C ASP A 10 -20.78 10.81 -16.87
N ASN A 11 -20.25 10.68 -15.65
CA ASN A 11 -18.88 11.04 -15.35
C ASN A 11 -17.87 10.00 -15.85
N LEU A 12 -18.29 8.78 -16.22
CA LEU A 12 -17.40 7.69 -16.62
C LEU A 12 -17.01 7.73 -18.12
N PRO A 13 -15.87 7.13 -18.51
CA PRO A 13 -15.47 6.96 -19.91
C PRO A 13 -16.54 6.28 -20.78
N ASP A 14 -16.65 6.71 -22.04
CA ASP A 14 -17.61 6.15 -23.02
C ASP A 14 -17.47 4.62 -23.18
N THR A 15 -16.26 4.07 -22.99
CA THR A 15 -15.99 2.61 -23.06
C THR A 15 -16.71 1.78 -22.00
N LEU A 16 -17.15 2.42 -20.90
CA LEU A 16 -17.93 1.77 -19.85
C LEU A 16 -19.45 1.88 -20.09
N ARG A 17 -19.88 2.80 -20.96
CA ARG A 17 -21.30 2.99 -21.25
C ARG A 17 -21.87 1.74 -21.92
N GLY A 18 -22.98 1.25 -21.39
CA GLY A 18 -23.62 0.00 -21.86
C GLY A 18 -23.04 -1.30 -21.27
N GLN A 19 -21.96 -1.24 -20.50
CA GLN A 19 -21.39 -2.38 -19.77
C GLN A 19 -21.78 -2.41 -18.28
N ILE A 20 -22.41 -1.34 -17.79
CA ILE A 20 -22.71 -1.13 -16.37
C ILE A 20 -24.21 -0.96 -16.13
N HIS A 21 -24.68 -1.48 -14.99
CA HIS A 21 -26.04 -1.32 -14.48
C HIS A 21 -26.18 -0.12 -13.54
N GLY A 22 -25.10 0.27 -12.85
CA GLY A 22 -25.13 1.36 -11.88
C GLY A 22 -23.75 1.67 -11.30
N VAL A 23 -23.67 2.81 -10.60
CA VAL A 23 -22.48 3.31 -9.92
C VAL A 23 -22.91 3.85 -8.57
N GLU A 24 -22.23 3.42 -7.51
CA GLU A 24 -22.40 3.92 -6.15
C GLU A 24 -21.12 4.67 -5.74
N SER A 25 -21.28 5.86 -5.17
CA SER A 25 -20.18 6.65 -4.61
C SER A 25 -20.08 6.45 -3.09
N ALA A 26 -19.12 7.10 -2.44
CA ALA A 26 -19.02 7.16 -0.97
C ALA A 26 -20.20 7.90 -0.28
N ILE A 27 -21.14 8.45 -1.05
CA ILE A 27 -22.42 8.97 -0.53
C ILE A 27 -23.44 7.84 -0.41
N ASP A 28 -23.41 6.91 -1.36
CA ASP A 28 -24.44 5.89 -1.56
C ASP A 28 -24.06 4.54 -0.92
N ASN A 29 -22.76 4.33 -0.66
CA ASN A 29 -22.22 3.07 -0.17
C ASN A 29 -21.41 3.25 1.14
N GLU A 30 -21.77 2.49 2.17
CA GLU A 30 -21.17 2.56 3.51
C GLU A 30 -19.69 2.16 3.53
N SER A 31 -19.30 1.05 2.90
CA SER A 31 -17.89 0.61 2.82
C SER A 31 -17.02 1.71 2.21
N LEU A 32 -17.49 2.34 1.13
CA LEU A 32 -16.80 3.46 0.50
C LEU A 32 -16.81 4.72 1.37
N ALA A 33 -17.90 4.99 2.09
CA ALA A 33 -17.97 6.10 3.03
C ALA A 33 -16.91 5.96 4.13
N LEU A 34 -16.77 4.77 4.71
CA LEU A 34 -15.75 4.47 5.73
C LEU A 34 -14.33 4.54 5.16
N PHE A 35 -14.10 3.94 3.98
CA PHE A 35 -12.79 3.98 3.32
C PHE A 35 -12.34 5.40 2.98
N THR A 36 -13.28 6.32 2.77
CA THR A 36 -13.01 7.72 2.43
C THR A 36 -13.17 8.67 3.61
N ASP A 37 -13.49 8.17 4.81
CA ASP A 37 -13.66 8.97 6.03
C ASP A 37 -12.31 9.42 6.61
N ASN A 38 -11.52 10.08 5.78
CA ASN A 38 -10.16 10.46 6.07
C ASN A 38 -9.99 11.94 5.79
N LYS A 39 -9.36 12.64 6.74
CA LYS A 39 -9.07 14.06 6.62
C LYS A 39 -7.57 14.26 6.71
N ASP A 40 -7.01 14.95 5.72
CA ASP A 40 -5.64 15.44 5.82
C ASP A 40 -5.55 16.36 7.04
N VAL A 41 -4.53 16.15 7.85
CA VAL A 41 -4.36 16.90 9.10
C VAL A 41 -3.33 17.98 8.86
N ARG A 42 -3.73 19.24 9.03
CA ARG A 42 -2.77 20.33 9.19
C ARG A 42 -2.29 20.30 10.63
N ILE A 43 -0.99 20.21 10.81
CA ILE A 43 -0.38 20.34 12.13
C ILE A 43 -0.06 21.82 12.32
N SER A 44 -0.42 22.37 13.47
CA SER A 44 0.03 23.71 13.88
C SER A 44 1.52 23.63 14.16
N ILE A 45 2.32 24.51 13.56
CA ILE A 45 3.77 24.36 13.53
C ILE A 45 4.48 25.49 14.30
N GLU A 46 5.33 25.09 15.25
CA GLU A 46 6.54 25.82 15.67
C GLU A 46 7.81 25.37 14.89
N ASN A 47 7.82 24.23 14.18
CA ASN A 47 8.93 23.74 13.33
C ASN A 47 8.56 23.53 11.82
N ALA A 48 8.92 24.50 10.98
CA ALA A 48 8.46 24.78 9.60
C ALA A 48 8.61 23.70 8.50
N ALA A 49 8.80 22.41 8.79
CA ALA A 49 9.12 21.41 7.75
C ALA A 49 7.91 20.61 7.20
N HIS A 50 6.79 20.45 7.93
CA HIS A 50 5.74 19.47 7.57
C HIS A 50 4.30 19.95 7.81
N GLY A 51 3.88 21.02 7.11
CA GLY A 51 2.59 21.70 7.31
C GLY A 51 1.31 20.89 7.01
N LEU A 52 1.41 19.75 6.33
CA LEU A 52 0.27 18.89 6.01
C LEU A 52 0.67 17.42 6.13
N ARG A 53 -0.03 16.66 6.97
CA ARG A 53 0.01 15.20 6.96
C ARG A 53 -1.09 14.68 6.03
N ALA A 54 -0.68 14.30 4.82
CA ALA A 54 -1.57 13.74 3.81
C ALA A 54 -1.93 12.30 4.20
N TYR A 55 -3.21 11.97 4.28
CA TYR A 55 -3.66 10.65 4.74
C TYR A 55 -3.84 9.66 3.58
N SER A 56 -3.51 8.37 3.73
CA SER A 56 -3.98 7.34 2.80
C SER A 56 -4.30 6.05 3.54
N ASN A 57 -5.01 5.14 2.90
CA ASN A 57 -5.18 3.78 3.38
C ASN A 57 -4.09 2.86 2.83
N THR A 58 -3.72 1.87 3.63
CA THR A 58 -2.89 0.71 3.28
C THR A 58 -3.59 -0.57 3.71
N PHE A 59 -3.48 -1.63 2.93
CA PHE A 59 -4.15 -2.91 3.11
C PHE A 59 -3.29 -3.86 3.95
N ASN A 60 -3.85 -4.36 5.06
CA ASN A 60 -3.15 -4.99 6.19
C ASN A 60 -1.95 -5.87 5.82
N HIS A 61 -2.19 -7.09 5.35
CA HIS A 61 -1.12 -8.02 4.98
C HIS A 61 -0.70 -7.87 3.50
N TYR A 62 -1.64 -7.50 2.63
CA TYR A 62 -1.41 -7.36 1.19
C TYR A 62 -0.26 -6.40 0.87
N ASP A 63 -0.21 -5.24 1.52
CA ASP A 63 0.81 -4.23 1.25
C ASP A 63 2.19 -4.54 1.85
N LEU A 64 2.25 -5.49 2.77
CA LEU A 64 3.50 -5.93 3.38
C LEU A 64 4.19 -7.03 2.57
N TRP A 65 3.44 -7.75 1.74
CA TRP A 65 4.01 -8.77 0.86
C TRP A 65 4.93 -8.15 -0.20
N GLY A 66 6.01 -8.87 -0.52
CA GLY A 66 6.92 -8.50 -1.60
C GLY A 66 6.29 -8.68 -2.99
N ARG A 67 5.24 -7.91 -3.31
CA ARG A 67 4.49 -7.99 -4.58
C ARG A 67 5.19 -7.30 -5.75
N PHE A 68 6.19 -6.47 -5.48
CA PHE A 68 6.93 -5.71 -6.49
C PHE A 68 8.36 -6.22 -6.64
N VAL A 69 8.83 -6.31 -7.88
CA VAL A 69 10.16 -6.81 -8.23
C VAL A 69 11.21 -5.74 -7.91
N ARG A 70 12.12 -6.06 -6.98
CA ARG A 70 13.13 -5.13 -6.45
C ARG A 70 14.50 -5.32 -7.10
N SER A 71 14.87 -6.56 -7.40
CA SER A 71 16.13 -6.97 -8.02
C SER A 71 15.89 -7.56 -9.41
N GLY A 72 16.93 -7.58 -10.26
CA GLY A 72 16.86 -8.11 -11.61
C GLY A 72 16.29 -7.13 -12.65
N HIS A 73 15.91 -7.68 -13.81
CA HIS A 73 15.38 -6.89 -14.92
C HIS A 73 13.93 -6.49 -14.67
N LYS A 74 13.64 -5.19 -14.73
CA LYS A 74 12.30 -4.62 -14.52
C LYS A 74 11.52 -4.48 -15.84
N LYS A 75 12.25 -4.31 -16.94
CA LYS A 75 11.73 -4.23 -18.31
C LYS A 75 12.74 -4.86 -19.27
N LEU A 76 12.29 -5.76 -20.15
CA LEU A 76 13.11 -6.41 -21.17
C LEU A 76 12.35 -6.47 -22.50
N PRO A 77 13.01 -6.31 -23.66
CA PRO A 77 12.43 -6.72 -24.93
C PRO A 77 11.93 -8.17 -24.85
N LEU A 78 10.81 -8.48 -25.48
CA LEU A 78 10.25 -9.83 -25.44
C LEU A 78 11.24 -10.88 -25.98
N GLU A 79 12.06 -10.50 -26.97
CA GLU A 79 13.11 -11.34 -27.56
C GLU A 79 14.23 -11.71 -26.57
N GLU A 80 14.45 -10.88 -25.55
CA GLU A 80 15.45 -11.10 -24.49
C GLU A 80 14.86 -11.78 -23.24
N ALA A 81 13.62 -12.28 -23.34
CA ALA A 81 12.92 -12.86 -22.20
C ALA A 81 13.67 -14.07 -21.60
N PRO A 82 13.84 -14.12 -20.27
CA PRO A 82 14.44 -15.29 -19.62
C PRO A 82 13.53 -16.51 -19.73
N LYS A 83 14.11 -17.71 -19.63
CA LYS A 83 13.35 -18.98 -19.64
C LYS A 83 12.27 -19.05 -18.54
N LYS A 84 12.52 -18.42 -17.39
CA LYS A 84 11.56 -18.29 -16.30
C LYS A 84 11.22 -16.82 -16.11
N THR A 85 9.98 -16.46 -16.43
CA THR A 85 9.47 -15.10 -16.31
C THR A 85 8.66 -14.87 -15.04
N ILE A 86 8.11 -15.93 -14.45
CA ILE A 86 7.33 -15.87 -13.21
C ILE A 86 8.28 -15.83 -12.01
N ILE A 87 8.10 -14.83 -11.15
CA ILE A 87 8.84 -14.69 -9.89
C ILE A 87 8.00 -15.27 -8.76
N THR A 88 8.54 -16.25 -8.03
CA THR A 88 7.90 -16.85 -6.85
C THR A 88 8.59 -16.37 -5.58
N ARG A 89 7.82 -16.00 -4.56
CA ARG A 89 8.32 -15.57 -3.25
C ARG A 89 7.53 -16.22 -2.13
N LYS A 90 8.19 -16.43 -0.99
CA LYS A 90 7.52 -16.91 0.22
C LYS A 90 6.74 -15.76 0.87
N ILE A 91 5.54 -16.07 1.34
CA ILE A 91 4.79 -15.27 2.31
C ILE A 91 5.08 -15.85 3.69
N SER A 92 5.51 -15.02 4.64
CA SER A 92 5.61 -15.39 6.04
C SER A 92 5.53 -14.11 6.89
N GLU A 93 4.31 -13.74 7.27
CA GLU A 93 4.05 -12.47 7.95
C GLU A 93 3.03 -12.61 9.06
N LYS A 94 3.33 -12.03 10.22
CA LYS A 94 2.38 -11.95 11.33
C LYS A 94 1.83 -10.53 11.42
N VAL A 95 0.52 -10.37 11.24
CA VAL A 95 -0.17 -9.07 11.32
C VAL A 95 -1.39 -9.22 12.24
N ASP A 96 -1.51 -8.34 13.24
CA ASP A 96 -2.63 -8.29 14.19
C ASP A 96 -2.94 -9.61 14.96
N GLY A 97 -1.99 -10.55 15.00
CA GLY A 97 -2.17 -11.85 15.65
C GLY A 97 -2.48 -12.99 14.68
N ILE A 98 -2.60 -12.71 13.39
CA ILE A 98 -2.77 -13.71 12.34
C ILE A 98 -1.42 -13.95 11.68
N LEU A 99 -1.00 -15.22 11.58
CA LEU A 99 0.16 -15.64 10.80
C LEU A 99 -0.32 -16.01 9.40
N TYR A 100 0.22 -15.30 8.40
CA TYR A 100 0.06 -15.61 6.99
C TYR A 100 1.31 -16.34 6.50
N ASP A 101 1.17 -17.58 6.03
CA ASP A 101 2.29 -18.36 5.46
C ASP A 101 1.90 -19.00 4.13
N GLY A 102 2.80 -18.96 3.15
CA GLY A 102 2.53 -19.49 1.82
C GLY A 102 3.46 -18.95 0.74
N GLU A 103 2.92 -18.76 -0.47
CA GLU A 103 3.66 -18.24 -1.61
C GLU A 103 2.89 -17.21 -2.43
N ILE A 104 3.65 -16.35 -3.11
CA ILE A 104 3.16 -15.40 -4.09
C ILE A 104 3.93 -15.54 -5.39
N LYS A 105 3.22 -15.45 -6.52
CA LYS A 105 3.76 -15.51 -7.88
C LYS A 105 3.43 -14.22 -8.61
N ILE A 106 4.44 -13.63 -9.25
CA ILE A 106 4.34 -12.38 -9.98
C ILE A 106 4.67 -12.65 -11.44
N THR A 107 3.71 -12.40 -12.32
CA THR A 107 3.84 -12.55 -13.77
C THR A 107 3.93 -11.16 -14.41
N PRO A 108 4.89 -10.91 -15.33
CA PRO A 108 5.01 -9.63 -15.99
C PRO A 108 3.84 -9.35 -16.94
N ALA A 109 3.63 -8.07 -17.25
CA ALA A 109 2.82 -7.62 -18.36
C ALA A 109 3.61 -7.69 -19.68
N VAL A 110 2.91 -7.91 -20.79
CA VAL A 110 3.43 -7.59 -22.13
C VAL A 110 2.93 -6.20 -22.48
N VAL A 111 3.85 -5.27 -22.78
CA VAL A 111 3.53 -3.88 -23.16
C VAL A 111 4.19 -3.58 -24.49
N SER A 112 3.41 -3.07 -25.45
CA SER A 112 3.93 -2.63 -26.75
C SER A 112 4.29 -1.15 -26.72
N THR A 113 5.44 -0.80 -27.29
CA THR A 113 5.87 0.59 -27.51
C THR A 113 6.31 0.76 -28.94
N ARG A 114 5.86 1.84 -29.59
CA ARG A 114 6.29 2.16 -30.94
C ARG A 114 7.71 2.75 -30.91
N LYS A 115 8.65 2.09 -31.57
CA LYS A 115 10.04 2.54 -31.71
C LYS A 115 10.43 2.48 -33.18
N ASP A 116 10.94 3.59 -33.71
CA ASP A 116 11.40 3.69 -35.11
C ASP A 116 10.33 3.27 -36.16
N GLY A 117 9.05 3.44 -35.83
CA GLY A 117 7.91 3.11 -36.70
C GLY A 117 7.33 1.71 -36.49
N GLU A 118 8.05 0.82 -35.80
CA GLU A 118 7.67 -0.56 -35.50
C GLU A 118 7.14 -0.72 -34.07
N ASP A 119 6.26 -1.70 -33.87
CA ASP A 119 5.76 -2.06 -32.54
C ASP A 119 6.73 -3.05 -31.89
N VAL A 120 7.38 -2.62 -30.81
CA VAL A 120 8.30 -3.46 -30.03
C VAL A 120 7.62 -3.84 -28.72
N GLU A 121 7.53 -5.15 -28.47
CA GLU A 121 6.96 -5.69 -27.25
C GLU A 121 8.00 -5.85 -26.14
N TYR A 122 7.59 -5.53 -24.91
CA TYR A 122 8.40 -5.62 -23.72
C TYR A 122 7.70 -6.45 -22.64
N LEU A 123 8.45 -7.29 -21.94
CA LEU A 123 8.06 -7.80 -20.65
C LEU A 123 8.34 -6.75 -19.58
N VAL A 124 7.31 -6.38 -18.82
CA VAL A 124 7.39 -5.40 -17.73
C VAL A 124 6.93 -6.05 -16.43
N TRP A 125 7.85 -6.20 -15.48
CA TRP A 125 7.52 -6.64 -14.13
C TRP A 125 7.15 -5.43 -13.27
N PRO A 126 6.06 -5.50 -12.48
CA PRO A 126 5.71 -4.44 -11.54
C PRO A 126 6.86 -4.21 -10.56
N SER A 127 7.35 -2.97 -10.48
CA SER A 127 8.55 -2.61 -9.74
C SER A 127 8.31 -1.41 -8.83
N ASP A 128 9.39 -0.78 -8.32
CA ASP A 128 9.32 0.46 -7.55
C ASP A 128 8.57 1.59 -8.27
N ARG A 129 8.57 1.57 -9.61
CA ARG A 129 7.87 2.58 -10.42
C ARG A 129 6.35 2.39 -10.33
N GLU A 130 5.90 1.17 -10.60
CA GLU A 130 4.48 0.78 -10.54
C GLU A 130 3.93 0.89 -9.12
N GLU A 131 4.72 0.53 -8.10
CA GLU A 131 4.34 0.69 -6.70
C GLU A 131 3.96 2.15 -6.37
N LYS A 132 4.76 3.13 -6.81
CA LYS A 132 4.47 4.55 -6.56
C LYS A 132 3.15 4.97 -7.20
N VAL A 133 2.89 4.47 -8.42
CA VAL A 133 1.66 4.74 -9.17
C VAL A 133 0.45 4.10 -8.47
N GLU A 134 0.55 2.85 -8.02
CA GLU A 134 -0.47 2.18 -7.21
C GLU A 134 -0.75 2.98 -5.92
N ARG A 135 0.28 3.41 -5.20
CA ARG A 135 0.13 4.18 -3.95
C ARG A 135 -0.56 5.52 -4.18
N ALA A 136 -0.19 6.25 -5.23
CA ALA A 136 -0.85 7.50 -5.60
C ALA A 136 -2.32 7.27 -6.01
N LEU A 137 -2.63 6.15 -6.68
CA LEU A 137 -4.00 5.76 -7.03
C LEU A 137 -4.85 5.48 -5.78
N ILE A 138 -4.31 4.73 -4.80
CA ILE A 138 -4.99 4.46 -3.52
C ILE A 138 -5.16 5.74 -2.69
N ARG A 139 -4.22 6.68 -2.78
CA ARG A 139 -4.38 8.01 -2.18
C ARG A 139 -5.55 8.77 -2.81
N LEU A 140 -5.70 8.78 -4.13
CA LEU A 140 -6.89 9.37 -4.78
C LEU A 140 -8.17 8.68 -4.32
N ALA A 141 -8.17 7.35 -4.25
CA ALA A 141 -9.29 6.56 -3.75
C ALA A 141 -9.69 7.02 -2.33
N SER A 142 -8.72 7.14 -1.43
CA SER A 142 -8.89 7.60 -0.05
C SER A 142 -9.42 9.05 0.05
N LYS A 143 -9.26 9.87 -0.99
CA LYS A 143 -9.79 11.25 -1.09
C LYS A 143 -11.23 11.30 -1.64
N GLY A 144 -11.90 10.16 -1.78
CA GLY A 144 -13.28 10.10 -2.29
C GLY A 144 -13.39 9.95 -3.80
N LYS A 145 -12.32 9.55 -4.49
CA LYS A 145 -12.35 9.26 -5.93
C LYS A 145 -12.66 7.79 -6.25
N ILE A 146 -13.02 7.01 -5.24
CA ILE A 146 -13.41 5.61 -5.38
C ILE A 146 -14.93 5.51 -5.59
N VAL A 147 -15.33 4.56 -6.43
CA VAL A 147 -16.71 4.18 -6.71
C VAL A 147 -16.86 2.67 -6.76
N LYS A 148 -18.07 2.19 -6.53
CA LYS A 148 -18.48 0.81 -6.75
C LYS A 148 -19.28 0.77 -8.04
N ILE A 149 -18.76 0.04 -9.03
CA ILE A 149 -19.39 -0.10 -10.34
C ILE A 149 -20.03 -1.48 -10.43
N ASN A 150 -21.32 -1.51 -10.73
CA ASN A 150 -22.03 -2.74 -11.03
C ASN A 150 -21.92 -3.01 -12.54
N PHE A 151 -20.92 -3.79 -12.95
CA PHE A 151 -20.80 -4.27 -14.32
C PHE A 151 -21.79 -5.41 -14.57
N LYS A 152 -22.14 -5.63 -15.84
CA LYS A 152 -22.84 -6.85 -16.26
C LYS A 152 -22.14 -8.14 -15.84
N SER A 153 -20.81 -8.09 -15.66
CA SER A 153 -19.96 -9.20 -15.23
C SER A 153 -19.77 -9.31 -13.72
N GLY A 154 -20.32 -8.37 -12.93
CA GLY A 154 -20.19 -8.34 -11.48
C GLY A 154 -19.77 -6.97 -10.93
N ILE A 155 -19.58 -6.92 -9.61
CA ILE A 155 -19.27 -5.68 -8.89
C ILE A 155 -17.76 -5.48 -8.83
N GLN A 156 -17.29 -4.26 -9.09
CA GLN A 156 -15.89 -3.87 -8.93
C GLN A 156 -15.76 -2.50 -8.27
N TYR A 157 -14.74 -2.36 -7.42
CA TYR A 157 -14.35 -1.06 -6.88
C TYR A 157 -13.35 -0.42 -7.83
N ALA A 158 -13.54 0.84 -8.16
CA ALA A 158 -12.73 1.53 -9.16
C ALA A 158 -12.39 2.95 -8.71
N VAL A 159 -11.23 3.43 -9.13
CA VAL A 159 -10.78 4.80 -8.90
C VAL A 159 -11.00 5.60 -10.16
N VAL A 160 -11.74 6.72 -10.04
CA VAL A 160 -12.06 7.64 -11.13
C VAL A 160 -11.19 8.88 -11.00
N PHE A 161 -10.33 9.11 -11.99
CA PHE A 161 -9.31 10.15 -11.93
C PHE A 161 -9.00 10.74 -13.30
N SER A 162 -8.19 11.78 -13.33
CA SER A 162 -7.49 12.25 -14.52
C SER A 162 -5.99 12.04 -14.41
N MET A 163 -5.31 11.89 -15.55
CA MET A 163 -3.84 11.75 -15.57
C MET A 163 -3.13 12.89 -14.84
N ASN A 164 -3.69 14.11 -14.88
CA ASN A 164 -3.15 15.24 -14.12
C ASN A 164 -3.30 15.03 -12.61
N GLU A 165 -4.47 14.62 -12.10
CA GLU A 165 -4.67 14.36 -10.66
C GLU A 165 -3.66 13.34 -10.13
N LEU A 166 -3.48 12.22 -10.84
CA LEU A 166 -2.52 11.19 -10.45
C LEU A 166 -1.07 11.71 -10.48
N ALA A 167 -0.72 12.48 -11.49
CA ALA A 167 0.59 13.12 -11.57
C ALA A 167 0.83 14.16 -10.47
N GLN A 168 -0.21 14.90 -10.04
CA GLN A 168 -0.10 15.84 -8.92
C GLN A 168 0.11 15.11 -7.58
N GLU A 169 -0.55 13.97 -7.33
CA GLU A 169 -0.29 13.18 -6.12
C GLU A 169 1.16 12.68 -6.08
N LEU A 170 1.72 12.24 -7.21
CA LEU A 170 3.13 11.86 -7.31
C LEU A 170 4.07 13.06 -7.10
N LYS A 171 3.77 14.19 -7.75
CA LYS A 171 4.56 15.42 -7.63
C LYS A 171 4.59 15.96 -6.20
N ALA A 172 3.46 15.87 -5.47
CA ALA A 172 3.32 16.37 -4.11
C ALA A 172 4.30 15.72 -3.12
N VAL A 173 4.77 14.51 -3.42
CA VAL A 173 5.76 13.77 -2.61
C VAL A 173 7.12 13.65 -3.29
N GLY A 174 7.41 14.52 -4.28
CA GLY A 174 8.70 14.53 -4.97
C GLY A 174 8.95 13.33 -5.88
N GLN A 175 7.90 12.58 -6.26
CA GLN A 175 7.97 11.39 -7.13
C GLN A 175 7.44 11.67 -8.55
N SER A 176 7.61 12.91 -9.03
CA SER A 176 7.12 13.36 -10.34
C SER A 176 7.47 12.40 -11.47
N MET A 177 6.49 12.12 -12.33
CA MET A 177 6.63 11.20 -13.46
C MET A 177 5.91 11.77 -14.69
N PRO A 178 6.48 11.67 -15.91
CA PRO A 178 5.80 12.06 -17.14
C PRO A 178 4.56 11.22 -17.43
N TYR A 179 3.54 11.81 -18.07
CA TYR A 179 2.29 11.11 -18.39
C TYR A 179 2.47 9.79 -19.16
N PRO A 180 3.36 9.67 -20.17
CA PRO A 180 3.59 8.40 -20.84
C PRO A 180 4.09 7.30 -19.90
N ALA A 181 4.96 7.65 -18.94
CA ALA A 181 5.47 6.70 -17.96
C ALA A 181 4.40 6.32 -16.92
N ILE A 182 3.53 7.26 -16.50
CA ILE A 182 2.38 6.94 -15.63
C ILE A 182 1.44 5.98 -16.36
N LYS A 183 1.14 6.26 -17.63
CA LYS A 183 0.27 5.41 -18.46
C LYS A 183 0.85 4.00 -18.60
N GLU A 184 2.12 3.88 -18.95
CA GLU A 184 2.83 2.60 -19.06
C GLU A 184 2.81 1.83 -17.72
N SER A 185 3.00 2.50 -16.59
CA SER A 185 2.90 1.86 -15.27
C SER A 185 1.49 1.36 -14.95
N LEU A 186 0.44 2.09 -15.33
CA LEU A 186 -0.95 1.62 -15.17
C LEU A 186 -1.24 0.41 -16.08
N GLU A 187 -0.76 0.43 -17.32
CA GLU A 187 -0.86 -0.69 -18.27
C GLU A 187 -0.07 -1.91 -17.75
N ALA A 188 1.12 -1.71 -17.17
CA ALA A 188 1.90 -2.77 -16.55
C ALA A 188 1.19 -3.37 -15.32
N LEU A 189 0.58 -2.55 -14.46
CA LEU A 189 -0.22 -3.03 -13.32
C LEU A 189 -1.46 -3.81 -13.79
N GLN A 190 -2.13 -3.35 -14.84
CA GLN A 190 -3.29 -4.04 -15.40
C GLN A 190 -2.91 -5.35 -16.12
N GLY A 191 -1.79 -5.39 -16.83
CA GLY A 191 -1.34 -6.57 -17.58
C GLY A 191 -0.64 -7.63 -16.71
N SER A 192 0.00 -7.22 -15.60
CA SER A 192 0.73 -8.12 -14.71
C SER A 192 -0.22 -8.88 -13.80
N LYS A 193 0.13 -10.13 -13.48
CA LYS A 193 -0.67 -10.99 -12.60
C LYS A 193 0.03 -11.23 -11.27
N LEU A 194 -0.79 -11.33 -10.24
CA LEU A 194 -0.45 -11.71 -8.89
C LEU A 194 -1.26 -12.96 -8.54
N SER A 195 -0.58 -14.06 -8.29
CA SER A 195 -1.20 -15.26 -7.72
C SER A 195 -0.67 -15.47 -6.32
N PHE A 196 -1.52 -15.81 -5.37
CA PHE A 196 -1.11 -16.15 -4.02
C PHE A 196 -1.83 -17.39 -3.55
N LYS A 197 -1.12 -18.18 -2.75
CA LYS A 197 -1.60 -19.37 -2.08
C LYS A 197 -1.05 -19.34 -0.66
N TYR A 198 -1.91 -19.17 0.33
CA TYR A 198 -1.48 -19.00 1.72
C TYR A 198 -2.51 -19.54 2.71
N SER A 199 -2.04 -19.90 3.90
CA SER A 199 -2.87 -20.12 5.09
C SER A 199 -2.85 -18.88 6.00
N ALA A 200 -3.96 -18.63 6.68
CA ALA A 200 -4.08 -17.67 7.75
C ALA A 200 -4.44 -18.40 9.04
N THR A 201 -3.54 -18.35 10.01
CA THR A 201 -3.66 -19.02 11.31
C THR A 201 -3.77 -17.96 12.41
N ASP A 202 -4.83 -18.01 13.23
CA ASP A 202 -4.91 -17.18 14.43
C ASP A 202 -3.93 -17.70 15.48
N THR A 203 -2.95 -16.87 15.83
CA THR A 203 -1.91 -17.24 16.81
C THR A 203 -2.34 -17.04 18.26
N LYS A 204 -3.53 -16.48 18.50
CA LYS A 204 -4.09 -16.25 19.83
C LYS A 204 -5.21 -17.22 20.18
N ASN A 205 -5.90 -17.75 19.17
CA ASN A 205 -6.99 -18.70 19.37
C ASN A 205 -6.76 -19.96 18.52
N SER A 206 -6.33 -21.04 19.18
CA SER A 206 -6.07 -22.33 18.54
C SER A 206 -7.34 -23.11 18.17
N ASP A 207 -8.51 -22.64 18.60
CA ASP A 207 -9.80 -23.32 18.36
C ASP A 207 -10.45 -22.89 17.04
N ILE A 208 -9.79 -22.02 16.26
CA ILE A 208 -10.22 -21.58 14.94
C ILE A 208 -9.42 -22.36 13.88
N ASP A 209 -10.14 -23.00 12.95
CA ASP A 209 -9.51 -23.71 11.84
C ASP A 209 -8.69 -22.77 10.96
N ASP A 210 -7.53 -23.27 10.52
CA ASP A 210 -6.68 -22.58 9.54
C ASP A 210 -7.48 -22.28 8.27
N SER A 211 -7.50 -21.01 7.88
CA SER A 211 -8.16 -20.60 6.64
C SER A 211 -7.18 -20.65 5.49
N PHE A 212 -7.53 -21.38 4.42
CA PHE A 212 -6.72 -21.48 3.21
C PHE A 212 -7.28 -20.61 2.09
N TYR A 213 -6.40 -19.84 1.46
CA TYR A 213 -6.75 -18.92 0.39
C TYR A 213 -5.88 -19.16 -0.84
N GLU A 214 -6.51 -19.24 -2.00
CA GLU A 214 -5.85 -19.28 -3.29
C GLU A 214 -6.54 -18.31 -4.24
N SER A 215 -5.75 -17.48 -4.92
CA SER A 215 -6.31 -16.56 -5.90
C SER A 215 -5.31 -16.19 -6.99
N ASN A 216 -5.83 -15.79 -8.14
CA ASN A 216 -5.07 -15.33 -9.29
C ASN A 216 -5.78 -14.13 -9.91
N MET A 217 -5.12 -12.98 -9.93
CA MET A 217 -5.70 -11.72 -10.39
C MET A 217 -4.63 -10.79 -10.93
N ASN A 218 -5.02 -9.75 -11.65
CA ASN A 218 -4.13 -8.65 -12.00
C ASN A 218 -3.93 -7.69 -10.81
N PHE A 219 -2.93 -6.81 -10.84
CA PHE A 219 -2.82 -5.76 -9.81
C PHE A 219 -3.99 -4.78 -9.92
N LEU A 220 -4.36 -4.44 -11.16
CA LEU A 220 -5.61 -3.75 -11.51
C LEU A 220 -6.45 -4.65 -12.41
N SER A 221 -7.73 -4.84 -12.10
CA SER A 221 -8.61 -5.74 -12.87
C SER A 221 -8.86 -5.24 -14.29
N SER A 222 -9.03 -3.93 -14.47
CA SER A 222 -9.22 -3.29 -15.76
C SER A 222 -8.84 -1.82 -15.71
N LEU A 223 -8.61 -1.24 -16.90
CA LEU A 223 -8.20 0.14 -17.07
C LEU A 223 -8.93 0.72 -18.28
N HIS A 224 -9.58 1.87 -18.09
CA HIS A 224 -10.37 2.54 -19.11
C HIS A 224 -9.93 4.00 -19.24
N PHE A 225 -9.58 4.40 -20.47
CA PHE A 225 -9.26 5.79 -20.80
C PHE A 225 -10.39 6.38 -21.66
N SER A 226 -10.82 7.59 -21.35
CA SER A 226 -11.73 8.35 -22.21
C SER A 226 -11.00 8.86 -23.44
N GLY A 227 -11.52 8.56 -24.64
CA GLY A 227 -11.02 9.13 -25.90
C GLY A 227 -11.37 10.60 -26.11
N LYS A 228 -12.35 11.13 -25.35
CA LYS A 228 -12.72 12.55 -25.35
C LYS A 228 -12.07 13.25 -24.16
N LYS A 229 -11.32 14.33 -24.43
CA LYS A 229 -10.91 15.30 -23.41
C LYS A 229 -12.19 15.92 -22.83
N GLY A 230 -12.41 15.79 -21.52
CA GLY A 230 -13.56 16.45 -20.86
C GLY A 230 -13.47 17.98 -20.97
N GLN A 231 -14.49 18.69 -20.46
CA GLN A 231 -14.37 20.15 -20.25
C GLN A 231 -13.11 20.42 -19.42
N GLY A 232 -12.20 21.23 -19.96
CA GLY A 232 -10.88 21.50 -19.37
C GLY A 232 -9.72 20.61 -19.88
N GLY A 233 -9.93 19.75 -20.88
CA GLY A 233 -8.84 19.05 -21.56
C GLY A 233 -8.37 17.74 -20.91
N ASN A 234 -8.92 17.36 -19.76
CA ASN A 234 -8.45 16.21 -18.98
C ASN A 234 -9.01 14.87 -19.50
N VAL A 235 -8.12 13.90 -19.67
CA VAL A 235 -8.47 12.49 -19.94
C VAL A 235 -9.06 11.90 -18.68
N LYS A 236 -10.32 11.46 -18.73
CA LYS A 236 -10.95 10.71 -17.64
C LYS A 236 -10.48 9.26 -17.69
N CYS A 237 -10.02 8.76 -16.57
CA CYS A 237 -9.49 7.42 -16.39
C CYS A 237 -10.30 6.69 -15.32
N VAL A 238 -10.50 5.39 -15.51
CA VAL A 238 -11.06 4.50 -14.50
C VAL A 238 -10.12 3.31 -14.38
N ALA A 239 -9.62 3.07 -13.17
CA ALA A 239 -8.81 1.90 -12.84
C ALA A 239 -9.59 1.04 -11.84
N CYS A 240 -9.97 -0.17 -12.24
CA CYS A 240 -10.64 -1.12 -11.36
C CYS A 240 -9.63 -1.83 -10.47
N LEU A 241 -9.85 -1.78 -9.16
CA LEU A 241 -9.07 -2.48 -8.17
C LEU A 241 -9.25 -4.00 -8.33
N ASN A 242 -8.27 -4.76 -7.85
CA ASN A 242 -8.38 -6.21 -7.85
C ASN A 242 -9.38 -6.70 -6.78
N ALA A 243 -9.90 -7.91 -6.98
CA ALA A 243 -10.93 -8.48 -6.10
C ALA A 243 -10.45 -8.66 -4.64
N PHE A 244 -9.16 -8.87 -4.42
CA PHE A 244 -8.61 -8.98 -3.07
C PHE A 244 -8.69 -7.67 -2.32
N VAL A 245 -8.28 -6.57 -2.98
CA VAL A 245 -8.39 -5.22 -2.44
C VAL A 245 -9.85 -4.82 -2.21
N HIS A 246 -10.76 -5.18 -3.11
CA HIS A 246 -12.21 -4.99 -2.93
C HIS A 246 -12.69 -5.65 -1.62
N ASN A 247 -12.40 -6.94 -1.44
CA ASN A 247 -12.78 -7.67 -0.23
C ASN A 247 -12.18 -7.04 1.04
N MET A 248 -10.95 -6.55 0.98
CA MET A 248 -10.33 -5.87 2.11
C MET A 248 -11.01 -4.55 2.47
N ILE A 249 -11.55 -3.82 1.49
CA ILE A 249 -12.31 -2.60 1.76
C ILE A 249 -13.63 -2.95 2.46
N ASP A 250 -14.36 -3.95 1.95
CA ASP A 250 -15.64 -4.36 2.55
C ASP A 250 -15.48 -4.92 3.97
N ASN A 251 -14.39 -5.64 4.23
CA ASN A 251 -14.13 -6.24 5.54
C ASN A 251 -13.36 -5.33 6.51
N LEU A 252 -13.14 -4.06 6.15
CA LEU A 252 -12.34 -3.11 6.93
C LEU A 252 -10.95 -3.68 7.30
N GLU A 253 -10.28 -4.28 6.31
CA GLU A 253 -8.91 -4.83 6.40
C GLU A 253 -7.87 -3.88 5.82
N TYR A 254 -8.03 -2.60 6.15
CA TYR A 254 -7.11 -1.53 5.83
C TYR A 254 -6.87 -0.66 7.05
N LYS A 255 -5.76 0.09 7.02
CA LYS A 255 -5.38 1.04 8.05
C LYS A 255 -4.94 2.36 7.44
N GLY A 256 -5.13 3.42 8.22
CA GLY A 256 -4.60 4.73 7.90
C GLY A 256 -3.09 4.81 8.07
N TYR A 257 -2.47 5.60 7.20
CA TYR A 257 -1.10 6.06 7.37
C TYR A 257 -0.91 7.46 6.76
N TYR A 258 0.20 8.11 7.10
CA TYR A 258 0.56 9.37 6.47
C TYR A 258 1.33 9.13 5.16
N PHE A 259 0.64 9.42 4.07
CA PHE A 259 1.08 9.24 2.69
C PHE A 259 2.42 9.94 2.43
N ASN A 260 2.57 11.19 2.84
CA ASN A 260 3.79 11.95 2.60
C ASN A 260 4.97 11.44 3.44
N SER A 261 4.76 11.06 4.72
CA SER A 261 5.80 10.47 5.56
C SER A 261 6.44 9.24 4.92
N ALA A 262 5.65 8.40 4.25
CA ALA A 262 6.16 7.26 3.52
C ALA A 262 6.65 7.62 2.11
N GLN A 263 5.82 8.23 1.26
CA GLN A 263 6.08 8.33 -0.17
C GLN A 263 7.10 9.39 -0.58
N GLU A 264 7.42 10.35 0.30
CA GLU A 264 8.55 11.26 0.09
C GLU A 264 9.92 10.55 0.12
N LEU A 265 9.99 9.36 0.73
CA LEU A 265 11.20 8.56 0.75
C LEU A 265 11.55 8.08 -0.67
N LYS A 266 12.78 8.39 -1.11
CA LYS A 266 13.24 8.11 -2.47
C LYS A 266 13.43 6.61 -2.74
N ARG A 267 13.89 5.85 -1.74
CA ARG A 267 14.23 4.42 -1.86
C ARG A 267 13.02 3.54 -1.60
N GLY A 268 12.87 2.47 -2.40
CA GLY A 268 11.77 1.50 -2.24
C GLY A 268 11.79 0.82 -0.87
N LEU A 269 12.97 0.43 -0.39
CA LEU A 269 13.14 -0.20 0.93
C LEU A 269 12.67 0.73 2.05
N SER A 270 13.05 2.01 2.00
CA SER A 270 12.61 3.00 2.99
C SER A 270 11.09 3.22 2.98
N ARG A 271 10.47 3.33 1.79
CA ARG A 271 9.00 3.43 1.68
C ARG A 271 8.28 2.22 2.25
N TRP A 272 8.73 1.03 1.88
CA TRP A 272 8.15 -0.23 2.34
C TRP A 272 8.34 -0.41 3.85
N MET A 273 9.51 -0.06 4.38
CA MET A 273 9.81 -0.15 5.80
C MET A 273 8.97 0.83 6.62
N MET A 274 8.78 2.07 6.13
CA MET A 274 7.86 3.02 6.76
C MET A 274 6.42 2.48 6.80
N LEU A 275 5.91 1.95 5.68
CA LEU A 275 4.58 1.30 5.65
C LEU A 275 4.50 0.12 6.63
N ARG A 276 5.56 -0.69 6.70
CA ARG A 276 5.65 -1.80 7.65
C ARG A 276 5.56 -1.34 9.09
N LEU A 277 6.21 -0.23 9.44
CA LEU A 277 6.13 0.35 10.78
C LEU A 277 4.72 0.78 11.14
N TYR A 278 4.00 1.42 10.21
CA TYR A 278 2.58 1.79 10.41
C TYR A 278 1.68 0.57 10.69
N HIS A 279 1.99 -0.60 10.12
CA HIS A 279 1.24 -1.83 10.36
C HIS A 279 1.61 -2.55 11.65
N LEU A 280 2.91 -2.72 11.90
CA LEU A 280 3.41 -3.63 12.93
C LEU A 280 3.64 -2.96 14.28
N TRP A 281 3.94 -1.66 14.31
CA TRP A 281 4.20 -0.94 15.56
C TRP A 281 2.92 -0.35 16.16
N ARG A 282 1.86 -1.16 16.23
CA ARG A 282 0.52 -0.74 16.68
C ARG A 282 0.52 -0.13 18.09
N TYR A 283 1.44 -0.55 18.94
CA TYR A 283 1.62 -0.04 20.31
C TYR A 283 2.96 0.68 20.46
N ALA A 284 3.37 1.44 19.44
CA ALA A 284 4.53 2.32 19.54
C ALA A 284 4.35 3.24 20.76
N ALA A 285 5.27 3.13 21.69
CA ALA A 285 5.34 3.91 22.91
C ALA A 285 6.81 4.03 23.31
N PRO A 286 7.18 5.08 24.08
CA PRO A 286 8.52 5.18 24.64
C PRO A 286 8.93 3.88 25.34
N GLY A 287 10.08 3.33 24.95
CA GLY A 287 10.61 2.06 25.48
C GLY A 287 10.06 0.77 24.86
N LYS A 288 9.13 0.83 23.88
CA LYS A 288 8.69 -0.35 23.12
C LYS A 288 9.47 -0.44 21.81
N THR A 289 10.48 -1.29 21.76
CA THR A 289 11.35 -1.44 20.59
C THR A 289 10.81 -2.43 19.56
N TYR A 290 11.23 -2.28 18.31
CA TYR A 290 10.94 -3.21 17.23
C TYR A 290 12.22 -3.92 16.77
N HIS A 291 12.19 -5.26 16.80
CA HIS A 291 13.35 -6.08 16.44
C HIS A 291 13.14 -6.85 15.16
N PHE A 292 14.18 -6.96 14.35
CA PHE A 292 14.17 -7.81 13.17
C PHE A 292 15.57 -8.27 12.74
N ARG A 293 15.62 -9.36 11.98
CA ARG A 293 16.81 -9.85 11.28
C ARG A 293 16.91 -9.23 9.88
N LEU A 294 18.10 -8.80 9.47
CA LEU A 294 18.32 -8.16 8.17
C LEU A 294 17.87 -9.05 7.02
N LEU A 295 18.36 -10.29 6.97
CA LEU A 295 18.04 -11.20 5.86
C LEU A 295 16.54 -11.49 5.79
N SER A 296 15.88 -11.68 6.94
CA SER A 296 14.42 -11.86 7.00
C SER A 296 13.65 -10.67 6.43
N ILE A 297 14.05 -9.44 6.75
CA ILE A 297 13.42 -8.24 6.18
C ILE A 297 13.71 -8.10 4.68
N MET A 298 14.93 -8.39 4.25
CA MET A 298 15.30 -8.27 2.84
C MET A 298 14.60 -9.33 1.96
N GLU A 299 14.31 -10.50 2.51
CA GLU A 299 13.44 -11.52 1.90
C GLU A 299 12.00 -11.02 1.79
N LYS A 300 11.41 -10.52 2.89
CA LYS A 300 10.04 -9.98 2.90
C LYS A 300 9.84 -8.81 1.94
N TYR A 301 10.82 -7.91 1.87
CA TYR A 301 10.85 -6.81 0.88
C TYR A 301 10.96 -7.32 -0.57
N GLY A 302 11.48 -8.54 -0.76
CA GLY A 302 11.65 -9.18 -2.05
C GLY A 302 12.91 -8.77 -2.79
N SER A 303 13.98 -8.46 -2.05
CA SER A 303 15.31 -8.15 -2.62
C SER A 303 16.21 -9.38 -2.75
N ILE A 304 15.95 -10.40 -1.93
CA ILE A 304 16.62 -11.70 -1.93
C ILE A 304 15.58 -12.83 -1.80
N TYR A 305 16.01 -14.06 -2.02
CA TYR A 305 15.23 -15.28 -1.76
C TYR A 305 15.83 -16.07 -0.59
N SER A 306 15.02 -16.85 0.12
CA SER A 306 15.51 -17.74 1.19
C SER A 306 16.50 -18.80 0.72
N THR A 307 16.45 -19.16 -0.57
CA THR A 307 17.38 -20.09 -1.22
C THR A 307 18.64 -19.43 -1.76
N ASP A 308 18.77 -18.10 -1.65
CA ASP A 308 19.97 -17.41 -2.11
C ASP A 308 21.16 -17.78 -1.24
N ASP A 309 22.28 -18.14 -1.86
CA ASP A 309 23.56 -18.17 -1.16
C ASP A 309 24.05 -16.74 -0.94
N ILE A 310 24.08 -16.31 0.32
CA ILE A 310 24.42 -14.93 0.69
C ILE A 310 25.92 -14.84 0.97
N THR A 311 26.66 -14.41 -0.05
CA THR A 311 28.08 -14.09 0.09
C THR A 311 28.31 -12.91 1.04
N GLU A 312 29.50 -12.82 1.62
CA GLU A 312 29.88 -11.71 2.53
C GLU A 312 29.71 -10.33 1.87
N ASN A 313 30.05 -10.21 0.59
CA ASN A 313 29.90 -8.95 -0.16
C ASN A 313 28.42 -8.58 -0.36
N LYS A 314 27.55 -9.56 -0.64
CA LYS A 314 26.10 -9.34 -0.74
C LYS A 314 25.54 -8.93 0.62
N LEU A 315 25.94 -9.61 1.70
CA LEU A 315 25.53 -9.25 3.07
C LEU A 315 25.95 -7.82 3.44
N LYS A 316 27.18 -7.40 3.12
CA LYS A 316 27.67 -6.02 3.31
C LYS A 316 26.83 -4.99 2.52
N ALA A 317 26.45 -5.30 1.28
CA ALA A 317 25.60 -4.44 0.47
C ALA A 317 24.20 -4.28 1.08
N LEU A 318 23.55 -5.40 1.47
CA LEU A 318 22.24 -5.38 2.14
C LEU A 318 22.28 -4.56 3.43
N ARG A 319 23.35 -4.70 4.23
CA ARG A 319 23.53 -3.90 5.45
C ARG A 319 23.65 -2.42 5.16
N ARG A 320 24.37 -2.03 4.10
CA ARG A 320 24.51 -0.63 3.69
C ARG A 320 23.16 -0.03 3.27
N ASP A 321 22.36 -0.79 2.54
CA ASP A 321 21.01 -0.37 2.12
C ASP A 321 20.10 -0.19 3.34
N MET A 322 20.16 -1.11 4.31
CA MET A 322 19.41 -0.98 5.56
C MET A 322 19.90 0.17 6.44
N THR A 323 21.22 0.41 6.52
CA THR A 323 21.79 1.57 7.23
C THR A 323 21.27 2.89 6.65
N THR A 324 21.18 2.97 5.32
CA THR A 324 20.61 4.13 4.64
C THR A 324 19.11 4.27 4.92
N THR A 325 18.39 3.14 4.98
CA THR A 325 16.97 3.11 5.35
C THR A 325 16.75 3.61 6.78
N MET A 326 17.58 3.20 7.74
CA MET A 326 17.47 3.70 9.12
C MET A 326 17.69 5.22 9.20
N LYS A 327 18.66 5.76 8.45
CA LYS A 327 18.87 7.22 8.37
C LYS A 327 17.65 7.93 7.80
N ASP A 328 17.08 7.41 6.72
CA ASP A 328 15.86 7.94 6.11
C ASP A 328 14.68 7.95 7.13
N LEU A 329 14.54 6.90 7.95
CA LEU A 329 13.50 6.79 8.97
C LEU A 329 13.71 7.75 10.16
N ILE A 330 14.97 7.98 10.58
CA ILE A 330 15.32 8.98 11.59
C ILE A 330 15.00 10.39 11.05
N GLU A 331 15.40 10.70 9.83
CA GLU A 331 15.16 11.99 9.19
C GLU A 331 13.66 12.30 9.06
N LYS A 332 12.84 11.27 8.80
CA LYS A 332 11.38 11.39 8.78
C LYS A 332 10.71 11.36 10.15
N GLY A 333 11.50 11.24 11.22
CA GLY A 333 10.99 11.21 12.58
C GLY A 333 10.14 9.97 12.86
N ALA A 334 10.36 8.84 12.19
CA ALA A 334 9.68 7.58 12.52
C ALA A 334 10.37 6.85 13.69
N ILE A 335 11.70 6.93 13.74
CA ILE A 335 12.51 6.35 14.81
C ILE A 335 13.45 7.41 15.37
N SER A 336 13.75 7.35 16.67
CA SER A 336 14.73 8.23 17.30
C SER A 336 16.15 7.70 17.08
N GLU A 337 16.32 6.40 17.24
CA GLU A 337 17.60 5.70 17.09
C GLU A 337 17.40 4.22 16.77
N TYR A 338 18.51 3.54 16.49
CA TYR A 338 18.54 2.09 16.32
C TYR A 338 19.89 1.52 16.75
N SER A 339 19.87 0.27 17.20
CA SER A 339 21.07 -0.51 17.51
C SER A 339 21.22 -1.68 16.54
N ILE A 340 22.47 -2.15 16.36
CA ILE A 340 22.77 -3.32 15.51
C ILE A 340 23.61 -4.30 16.31
N THR A 341 23.24 -5.58 16.27
CA THR A 341 24.04 -6.68 16.80
C THR A 341 24.39 -7.67 15.69
N ASN A 342 25.66 -8.08 15.63
CA ASN A 342 26.12 -9.08 14.66
C ASN A 342 25.60 -10.46 15.03
N VAL A 343 25.15 -11.21 14.04
CA VAL A 343 24.83 -12.63 14.16
C VAL A 343 25.98 -13.39 13.56
N LYS A 344 26.64 -14.23 14.36
CA LYS A 344 27.79 -15.00 13.94
C LYS A 344 27.42 -16.47 13.80
N ASP A 345 28.07 -17.14 12.85
CA ASP A 345 28.07 -18.59 12.79
C ASP A 345 28.93 -19.14 13.93
N ASP A 346 28.38 -20.05 14.72
CA ASP A 346 29.05 -20.56 15.93
C ASP A 346 30.33 -21.35 15.63
N LYS A 347 30.46 -21.91 14.42
CA LYS A 347 31.60 -22.76 14.04
C LYS A 347 32.75 -21.95 13.45
N THR A 348 32.44 -21.01 12.58
CA THR A 348 33.42 -20.22 11.83
C THR A 348 33.68 -18.85 12.44
N GLY A 349 32.77 -18.36 13.28
CA GLY A 349 32.81 -17.01 13.85
C GLY A 349 32.47 -15.89 12.85
N ASN A 350 32.18 -16.25 11.59
CA ASN A 350 31.86 -15.30 10.53
C ASN A 350 30.49 -14.66 10.77
N ILE A 351 30.34 -13.39 10.37
CA ILE A 351 29.05 -12.71 10.45
C ILE A 351 28.15 -13.22 9.32
N ILE A 352 27.00 -13.78 9.70
CA ILE A 352 26.03 -14.36 8.77
C ILE A 352 24.75 -13.54 8.65
N ASP A 353 24.46 -12.66 9.63
CA ASP A 353 23.28 -11.79 9.62
C ASP A 353 23.47 -10.62 10.62
N TYR A 354 22.49 -9.73 10.70
CA TYR A 354 22.42 -8.64 11.66
C TYR A 354 21.04 -8.58 12.30
N THR A 355 21.00 -8.33 13.61
CA THR A 355 19.78 -8.00 14.34
C THR A 355 19.72 -6.50 14.50
N TYR A 356 18.59 -5.91 14.11
CA TYR A 356 18.28 -4.51 14.33
C TYR A 356 17.29 -4.39 15.47
N GLU A 357 17.47 -3.36 16.28
CA GLU A 357 16.51 -2.89 17.28
C GLU A 357 16.25 -1.42 17.00
N MET A 358 14.98 -1.06 16.79
CA MET A 358 14.57 0.31 16.53
C MET A 358 13.80 0.88 17.71
N HIS A 359 14.03 2.15 17.99
CA HIS A 359 13.33 2.92 19.04
C HIS A 359 12.41 3.93 18.37
N PRO A 360 11.11 3.98 18.75
CA PRO A 360 10.18 4.89 18.09
C PRO A 360 10.47 6.31 18.56
N SER A 361 10.29 7.30 17.68
CA SER A 361 10.31 8.69 18.11
C SER A 361 8.99 9.04 18.82
N ASP A 362 8.99 10.10 19.61
CA ASP A 362 7.76 10.63 20.21
C ASP A 362 6.76 11.08 19.13
N GLN A 363 7.26 11.74 18.08
CA GLN A 363 6.47 12.14 16.93
C GLN A 363 5.72 10.95 16.32
N PHE A 364 6.40 9.82 16.12
CA PHE A 364 5.80 8.63 15.53
C PHE A 364 4.80 7.95 16.47
N CYS A 365 5.07 7.95 17.78
CA CYS A 365 4.12 7.47 18.77
C CYS A 365 2.80 8.25 18.71
N ASP A 366 2.87 9.59 18.60
CA ASP A 366 1.70 10.45 18.45
C ASP A 366 0.94 10.20 17.14
N GLU A 367 1.69 9.98 16.04
CA GLU A 367 1.12 9.58 14.75
C GLU A 367 0.32 8.28 14.87
N ILE A 368 0.94 7.23 15.42
CA ILE A 368 0.31 5.91 15.61
C ILE A 368 -0.90 6.00 16.53
N LEU A 369 -0.82 6.77 17.63
CA LEU A 369 -1.96 6.96 18.53
C LEU A 369 -3.16 7.59 17.81
N THR A 370 -2.90 8.61 16.99
CA THR A 370 -3.93 9.29 16.20
C THR A 370 -4.56 8.35 15.18
N LEU A 371 -3.73 7.61 14.43
CA LEU A 371 -4.19 6.65 13.44
C LEU A 371 -4.96 5.50 14.07
N ASN A 372 -4.56 5.02 15.24
CA ASN A 372 -5.26 3.98 16.00
C ASN A 372 -6.64 4.45 16.49
N LYS A 373 -6.74 5.68 17.01
CA LYS A 373 -8.03 6.27 17.40
C LYS A 373 -8.99 6.34 16.21
N HIS A 374 -8.46 6.77 15.06
CA HIS A 374 -9.22 6.84 13.83
C HIS A 374 -9.66 5.45 13.33
N ASN A 375 -8.75 4.47 13.30
CA ASN A 375 -9.08 3.09 12.92
C ASN A 375 -10.14 2.48 13.84
N LYS A 376 -10.05 2.71 15.15
CA LYS A 376 -11.06 2.27 16.13
C LYS A 376 -12.42 2.88 15.83
N ARG A 377 -12.48 4.16 15.43
CA ARG A 377 -13.74 4.82 15.02
C ARG A 377 -14.35 4.12 13.81
N ILE A 378 -13.56 3.85 12.77
CA ILE A 378 -14.02 3.14 11.56
C ILE A 378 -14.54 1.75 11.91
N GLU A 379 -13.81 0.98 12.74
CA GLU A 379 -14.24 -0.37 13.18
C GLU A 379 -15.57 -0.35 13.95
N ILE A 380 -15.80 0.69 14.78
CA ILE A 380 -17.06 0.86 15.52
C ILE A 380 -18.19 1.23 14.55
N GLN A 381 -17.96 2.21 13.67
CA GLN A 381 -18.97 2.67 12.72
C GLN A 381 -19.41 1.56 11.77
N GLY A 382 -18.48 0.74 11.27
CA GLY A 382 -18.79 -0.41 10.42
C GLY A 382 -19.12 -1.69 11.19
N GLY A 383 -19.42 -1.61 12.50
CA GLY A 383 -19.91 -2.75 13.29
C GLY A 383 -18.92 -3.88 13.57
N LYS A 384 -17.65 -3.76 13.13
CA LYS A 384 -16.58 -4.75 13.36
C LYS A 384 -16.14 -4.79 14.83
N ARG A 385 -16.37 -3.71 15.59
CA ARG A 385 -16.05 -3.62 17.00
C ARG A 385 -17.24 -3.14 17.82
N ILE A 386 -17.64 -3.93 18.80
CA ILE A 386 -18.67 -3.57 19.78
C ILE A 386 -18.05 -2.66 20.84
N VAL A 387 -18.74 -1.56 21.18
CA VAL A 387 -18.36 -0.69 22.30
C VAL A 387 -18.93 -1.29 23.58
N GLU A 388 -18.10 -1.95 24.38
CA GLU A 388 -18.47 -2.27 25.76
C GLU A 388 -18.45 -0.97 26.58
N ASN A 389 -19.58 -0.65 27.24
CA ASN A 389 -19.86 0.59 27.98
C ASN A 389 -20.02 1.85 27.12
N ALA A 390 -20.95 1.84 26.16
CA ALA A 390 -21.47 3.08 25.60
C ALA A 390 -22.37 3.76 26.65
N VAL A 391 -21.85 4.75 27.38
CA VAL A 391 -22.72 5.72 28.05
C VAL A 391 -23.34 6.55 26.94
N LEU A 392 -24.63 6.33 26.69
CA LEU A 392 -25.45 7.22 25.85
C LEU A 392 -25.44 8.60 26.52
N ILE A 393 -24.60 9.50 26.02
CA ILE A 393 -24.67 10.91 26.39
C ILE A 393 -25.72 11.50 25.45
N ASP A 394 -26.89 11.79 26.02
CA ASP A 394 -27.95 12.55 25.38
C ASP A 394 -27.42 13.94 25.01
N GLU A 395 -27.59 14.35 23.75
CA GLU A 395 -27.00 15.59 23.20
C GLU A 395 -27.48 16.85 23.95
N ASP A 396 -28.58 16.75 24.70
CA ASP A 396 -29.18 17.83 25.47
C ASP A 396 -28.49 18.12 26.83
N LYS A 397 -27.41 17.41 27.20
CA LYS A 397 -26.71 17.60 28.50
C LYS A 397 -25.28 18.14 28.42
N ILE A 398 -24.84 18.60 27.25
CA ILE A 398 -23.47 19.14 27.08
C ILE A 398 -23.25 20.45 27.87
N GLU A 399 -24.31 21.17 28.24
CA GLU A 399 -24.18 22.47 28.94
C GLU A 399 -23.93 22.39 30.46
N GLU A 400 -23.99 21.21 31.10
CA GLU A 400 -23.83 21.12 32.58
C GLU A 400 -22.43 20.73 33.09
N ILE A 401 -21.42 20.56 32.22
CA ILE A 401 -20.04 20.20 32.63
C ILE A 401 -19.04 21.36 32.47
N VAL A 402 -19.54 22.59 32.32
CA VAL A 402 -18.71 23.81 32.44
C VAL A 402 -19.23 24.69 33.57
N GLU A 403 -19.44 24.11 34.75
CA GLU A 403 -19.49 24.83 36.03
C GLU A 403 -19.42 23.83 37.20
N LYS A 404 -18.22 23.27 37.44
CA LYS A 404 -17.75 22.85 38.78
C LYS A 404 -16.27 22.47 38.79
#